data_AF-A0A2R8BA02-F1
#
_entry.id   AF-A0A2R8BA02-F1
#
_cell.length_a   1.000
_cell.length_b   1.000
_cell.length_c   1.000
_cell.angle_alpha   90.00
_cell.angle_beta   90.00
_cell.angle_gamma   90.00
#
_symmetry.space_group_name_H-M   'P 1'
#
loop_
_entity.id
_entity.type
_entity.pdbx_description
1 polymer ?
#
loop_
_entity_poly.entity_id
_entity_poly.type
_entity_poly.pdbx_seq_one_letter_code
_entity_poly.pdbx_strand_id
1 'polypeptide(L)'
;MLVLALTLNCLIVFPLTYALLTNNAGMDAAYGPDSDARRILACLYGTIGAASAYALALIAMDQRPAAVQIAIVLFVLQIVYKLATVVVVGPGHAVAQANMFVVVVLGITLITLRS
;
A
#
# COMPACT_ATOMS: atom_id res chain seq x y z
N MET A 1 12.34 11.42 1.07
CA MET A 1 10.91 11.04 1.12
C MET A 1 10.64 9.70 0.45
N LEU A 2 11.15 9.43 -0.76
CA LEU A 2 10.91 8.16 -1.47
C LEU A 2 11.22 6.88 -0.66
N VAL A 3 12.43 6.75 -0.11
CA VAL A 3 12.84 5.57 0.68
C VAL A 3 11.89 5.36 1.86
N LEU A 4 11.57 6.44 2.59
CA LEU A 4 10.64 6.39 3.72
C LEU A 4 9.26 5.88 3.30
N ALA A 5 8.70 6.39 2.21
CA ALA A 5 7.39 5.98 1.71
C ALA A 5 7.36 4.51 1.25
N LEU A 6 8.40 4.06 0.54
CA LEU A 6 8.53 2.66 0.12
C LEU A 6 8.68 1.72 1.33
N THR A 7 9.49 2.10 2.31
CA THR A 7 9.66 1.34 3.56
C THR A 7 8.34 1.27 4.33
N LEU A 8 7.62 2.39 4.46
CA LEU A 8 6.30 2.43 5.09
C LEU A 8 5.33 1.49 4.38
N ASN A 9 5.29 1.50 3.03
CA ASN A 9 4.45 0.56 2.29
C ASN A 9 4.78 -0.89 2.66
N CYS A 10 6.05 -1.29 2.64
CA CYS A 10 6.45 -2.64 3.04
C CYS A 10 6.00 -2.98 4.46
N LEU A 11 6.26 -2.08 5.42
CA LEU A 11 5.92 -2.28 6.83
C LEU A 11 4.42 -2.36 7.09
N ILE A 12 3.59 -1.76 6.25
CA ILE A 12 2.12 -1.83 6.37
C ILE A 12 1.58 -3.06 5.64
N VAL A 13 1.95 -3.24 4.37
CA VAL A 13 1.29 -4.22 3.50
C VAL A 13 1.76 -5.64 3.73
N PHE A 14 3.00 -5.89 4.17
CA PHE A 14 3.44 -7.27 4.46
C PHE A 14 2.72 -7.85 5.70
N PRO A 15 2.66 -7.16 6.86
CA PRO A 15 1.88 -7.65 7.98
C PRO A 15 0.39 -7.78 7.65
N LEU A 16 -0.17 -6.84 6.89
CA LEU A 16 -1.57 -6.90 6.45
C LEU A 16 -1.81 -8.12 5.55
N THR A 17 -0.95 -8.36 4.57
CA THR A 17 -1.03 -9.53 3.69
C THR A 17 -0.98 -10.82 4.50
N TYR A 18 -0.04 -10.91 5.44
CA TYR A 18 0.07 -12.06 6.34
C TYR A 18 -1.20 -12.25 7.18
N ALA A 19 -1.72 -11.18 7.78
CA ALA A 19 -2.94 -11.23 8.60
C ALA A 19 -4.16 -11.69 7.79
N LEU A 20 -4.33 -11.19 6.56
CA LEU A 20 -5.42 -11.61 5.67
C LEU A 20 -5.30 -13.07 5.23
N LEU A 21 -4.08 -13.56 4.97
CA LEU A 21 -3.84 -14.95 4.55
C LEU A 21 -3.99 -15.97 5.69
N THR A 22 -3.68 -15.56 6.92
CA THR A 22 -3.75 -16.42 8.12
C THR A 22 -5.10 -16.32 8.85
N ASN A 23 -6.02 -15.48 8.35
CA ASN A 23 -7.28 -15.17 9.00
C ASN A 23 -7.12 -14.76 10.47
N ASN A 24 -6.19 -13.83 10.74
CA ASN A 24 -5.90 -13.38 12.10
C ASN A 24 -7.13 -12.72 12.76
N ALA A 25 -7.21 -12.78 14.09
CA ALA A 25 -8.29 -12.18 14.87
C ALA A 25 -8.48 -10.69 14.53
N GLY A 26 -9.72 -10.30 14.28
CA GLY A 26 -10.08 -8.92 13.88
C GLY A 26 -10.07 -8.65 12.38
N MET A 27 -9.56 -9.55 11.54
CA MET A 27 -9.68 -9.40 10.08
C MET A 27 -11.12 -9.49 9.60
N ASP A 28 -11.93 -10.36 10.21
CA ASP A 28 -13.35 -10.48 9.86
C ASP A 28 -14.13 -9.19 10.15
N ALA A 29 -13.81 -8.50 11.25
CA ALA A 29 -14.46 -7.23 11.60
C ALA A 29 -14.08 -6.09 10.65
N ALA A 30 -12.86 -6.12 10.09
CA ALA A 30 -12.33 -5.04 9.25
C ALA A 30 -12.45 -5.32 7.74
N TYR A 31 -12.50 -6.56 7.31
CA TYR A 31 -12.48 -6.96 5.89
C TYR A 31 -13.59 -7.93 5.51
N GLY A 32 -14.47 -8.28 6.46
CA GLY A 32 -15.47 -9.33 6.28
C GLY A 32 -14.86 -10.73 6.39
N PRO A 33 -15.70 -11.78 6.35
CA PRO A 33 -15.30 -13.17 6.53
C PRO A 33 -14.30 -13.64 5.48
N ASP A 34 -13.62 -14.76 5.76
CA ASP A 34 -12.72 -15.37 4.78
C ASP A 34 -13.45 -15.73 3.49
N SER A 35 -12.97 -15.14 2.40
CA SER A 35 -13.59 -15.25 1.09
C SER A 35 -12.52 -15.11 0.00
N ASP A 36 -12.84 -15.58 -1.20
CA ASP A 36 -11.95 -15.45 -2.35
C ASP A 36 -11.61 -13.98 -2.64
N ALA A 37 -12.59 -13.07 -2.49
CA ALA A 37 -12.37 -11.64 -2.64
C ALA A 37 -11.32 -11.10 -1.66
N ARG A 38 -11.36 -11.54 -0.39
CA ARG A 38 -10.38 -11.14 0.62
C ARG A 38 -8.99 -11.70 0.34
N ARG A 39 -8.90 -12.93 -0.18
CA ARG A 39 -7.63 -13.56 -0.58
C ARG A 39 -7.02 -12.87 -1.81
N ILE A 40 -7.85 -12.49 -2.79
CA ILE A 40 -7.42 -11.68 -3.94
C ILE A 40 -6.88 -10.32 -3.47
N LEU A 41 -7.55 -9.69 -2.51
CA LEU A 41 -7.07 -8.45 -1.90
C LEU A 41 -5.72 -8.64 -1.19
N ALA A 42 -5.52 -9.76 -0.49
CA ALA A 42 -4.22 -10.09 0.10
C ALA A 42 -3.14 -10.22 -0.98
N CYS A 43 -3.43 -10.85 -2.13
CA CYS A 43 -2.50 -10.91 -3.26
C CYS A 43 -2.14 -9.51 -3.76
N LEU A 44 -3.12 -8.61 -3.91
CA LEU A 44 -2.88 -7.22 -4.32
C LEU A 44 -1.93 -6.51 -3.33
N TYR A 45 -2.18 -6.62 -2.03
CA TYR A 45 -1.29 -6.05 -1.00
C TYR A 45 0.11 -6.66 -1.03
N GLY A 46 0.21 -7.98 -1.23
CA GLY A 46 1.48 -8.68 -1.41
C GLY A 46 2.25 -8.16 -2.61
N THR A 47 1.59 -7.95 -3.75
CA THR A 47 2.18 -7.37 -4.96
C THR A 47 2.67 -5.94 -4.72
N ILE A 48 1.89 -5.10 -4.02
CA ILE A 48 2.31 -3.74 -3.65
C ILE A 48 3.58 -3.78 -2.78
N GLY A 49 3.63 -4.70 -1.81
CA GLY A 49 4.80 -4.91 -0.95
C GLY A 49 6.03 -5.34 -1.75
N ALA A 50 5.87 -6.34 -2.63
CA ALA A 50 6.94 -6.83 -3.48
C ALA A 50 7.48 -5.74 -4.42
N ALA A 51 6.60 -4.96 -5.08
CA ALA A 51 7.00 -3.85 -5.93
C ALA A 51 7.73 -2.75 -5.14
N SER A 52 7.27 -2.46 -3.92
CA SER A 52 7.94 -1.49 -3.03
C SER A 52 9.33 -1.96 -2.61
N ALA A 53 9.45 -3.24 -2.23
CA ALA A 53 10.72 -3.85 -1.86
C ALA A 53 11.69 -3.91 -3.05
N TYR A 54 11.20 -4.22 -4.25
CA TYR A 54 12.00 -4.19 -5.46
C TYR A 54 12.51 -2.77 -5.79
N ALA A 55 11.66 -1.75 -5.66
CA ALA A 55 12.11 -0.36 -5.81
C ALA A 55 13.16 0.04 -4.76
N LEU A 56 13.05 -0.43 -3.52
CA LEU A 56 14.10 -0.24 -2.50
C LEU A 56 15.41 -0.94 -2.88
N ALA A 57 15.35 -2.17 -3.40
CA ALA A 57 16.52 -2.89 -3.87
C ALA A 57 17.22 -2.16 -5.02
N LEU A 58 16.47 -1.61 -5.97
CA LEU A 58 17.02 -0.76 -7.04
C LEU A 58 17.73 0.48 -6.49
N ILE A 59 17.19 1.12 -5.44
CA ILE A 59 17.87 2.25 -4.78
C ILE A 59 19.19 1.80 -4.16
N ALA A 60 19.21 0.63 -3.50
CA ALA A 60 20.44 0.07 -2.91
C ALA A 60 21.51 -0.29 -3.97
N MET A 61 21.09 -0.55 -5.22
CA MET A 61 21.96 -0.82 -6.37
C MET A 61 22.29 0.45 -7.19
N ASP A 62 22.01 1.64 -6.64
CA ASP A 62 22.20 2.94 -7.30
C ASP A 62 21.38 3.14 -8.60
N GLN A 63 20.34 2.32 -8.80
CA GLN A 63 19.39 2.40 -9.92
C GLN A 63 18.18 3.29 -9.58
N ARG A 64 18.45 4.46 -8.98
CA ARG A 64 17.41 5.38 -8.49
C ARG A 64 16.39 5.82 -9.56
N PRO A 65 16.76 6.11 -10.83
CA PRO A 65 15.77 6.50 -11.85
C PRO A 65 14.71 5.42 -12.09
N ALA A 66 15.10 4.15 -12.16
CA ALA A 66 14.19 3.03 -12.33
C ALA A 66 13.26 2.87 -11.12
N ALA A 67 13.80 3.00 -9.90
CA ALA A 67 13.01 2.97 -8.68
C ALA A 67 11.95 4.09 -8.63
N VAL A 68 12.29 5.29 -9.08
CA VAL A 68 11.36 6.43 -9.16
C VAL A 68 10.22 6.14 -10.13
N GLN A 69 10.49 5.57 -11.30
CA GLN A 69 9.45 5.22 -12.27
C GLN A 69 8.44 4.22 -11.69
N ILE A 70 8.93 3.17 -11.02
CA ILE A 70 8.09 2.18 -10.34
C ILE A 70 7.25 2.86 -9.25
N ALA A 71 7.90 3.68 -8.41
CA ALA A 71 7.22 4.35 -7.30
C ALA A 71 6.12 5.30 -7.78
N ILE A 72 6.31 6.04 -8.88
CA ILE A 72 5.29 6.94 -9.42
C ILE A 72 4.03 6.15 -9.80
N VAL A 73 4.18 5.09 -10.61
CA VAL A 73 3.05 4.26 -11.03
C VAL A 73 2.37 3.62 -9.83
N LEU A 74 3.16 3.03 -8.95
CA LEU A 74 2.67 2.36 -7.75
C LEU A 74 1.90 3.34 -6.85
N PHE A 75 2.45 4.52 -6.56
CA PHE A 75 1.83 5.47 -5.64
C PHE A 75 0.56 6.08 -6.21
N VAL A 76 0.51 6.40 -7.52
CA VAL A 76 -0.71 6.91 -8.15
C VAL A 76 -1.83 5.87 -8.08
N LEU A 77 -1.56 4.61 -8.44
CA LEU A 77 -2.55 3.54 -8.31
C LEU A 77 -2.99 3.36 -6.87
N GLN A 78 -2.06 3.43 -5.92
CA GLN A 78 -2.36 3.33 -4.49
C GLN A 78 -3.29 4.44 -4.01
N ILE A 79 -3.00 5.69 -4.37
CA ILE A 79 -3.81 6.84 -3.99
C ILE A 79 -5.23 6.69 -4.53
N VAL A 80 -5.37 6.34 -5.82
CA VAL A 80 -6.68 6.19 -6.46
C VAL A 80 -7.51 5.09 -5.78
N TYR A 81 -6.95 3.87 -5.59
CA TYR A 81 -7.74 2.79 -4.98
C TYR A 81 -8.09 3.08 -3.51
N LYS A 82 -7.17 3.70 -2.76
CA LYS A 82 -7.40 4.02 -1.33
C LYS A 82 -8.49 5.06 -1.17
N LEU A 83 -8.48 6.11 -2.00
CA LEU A 83 -9.54 7.12 -2.03
C LEU A 83 -10.87 6.52 -2.47
N ALA A 84 -10.88 5.69 -3.51
CA ALA A 84 -12.08 4.97 -3.94
C ALA A 84 -12.64 4.07 -2.82
N THR A 85 -11.77 3.44 -2.02
CA THR A 85 -12.19 2.65 -0.86
C THR A 85 -12.95 3.51 0.14
N VAL A 86 -12.47 4.72 0.47
CA VAL A 86 -13.17 5.64 1.39
C VAL A 86 -14.57 5.99 0.87
N VAL A 87 -14.73 6.19 -0.44
CA VAL A 87 -16.03 6.46 -1.05
C VAL A 87 -16.98 5.25 -0.93
N VAL A 88 -16.46 4.04 -1.13
CA VAL A 88 -17.26 2.81 -1.15
C VAL A 88 -17.63 2.32 0.26
N VAL A 89 -16.68 2.30 1.20
CA VAL A 89 -16.91 1.75 2.55
C VAL A 89 -17.20 2.82 3.61
N GLY A 90 -17.01 4.09 3.27
CA GLY A 90 -17.22 5.23 4.15
C GLY A 90 -16.00 5.59 5.02
N PRO A 91 -15.89 6.86 5.47
CA PRO A 91 -14.75 7.36 6.25
C PRO A 91 -14.71 6.85 7.71
N GLY A 92 -15.82 6.31 8.22
CA GLY A 92 -15.89 5.72 9.56
C GLY A 92 -15.24 4.34 9.66
N HIS A 93 -14.92 3.71 8.53
CA HIS A 93 -14.35 2.38 8.48
C HIS A 93 -12.85 2.39 8.82
N ALA A 94 -12.40 1.53 9.74
CA ALA A 94 -11.02 1.53 10.25
C ALA A 94 -9.96 1.41 9.13
N VAL A 95 -10.22 0.56 8.13
CA VAL A 95 -9.31 0.40 6.97
C VAL A 95 -9.26 1.66 6.11
N ALA A 96 -10.39 2.36 5.94
CA ALA A 96 -10.45 3.59 5.16
C ALA A 96 -9.64 4.71 5.83
N GLN A 97 -9.69 4.80 7.16
CA GLN A 97 -8.90 5.76 7.94
C GLN A 97 -7.39 5.49 7.83
N ALA A 98 -6.98 4.23 7.99
CA ALA A 98 -5.57 3.85 7.80
C ALA A 98 -5.10 4.13 6.37
N ASN A 99 -5.95 3.88 5.37
CA ASN A 99 -5.67 4.20 3.98
C ASN A 99 -5.49 5.70 3.74
N MET A 100 -6.28 6.57 4.38
CA MET A 100 -6.12 8.02 4.27
C MET A 100 -4.76 8.53 4.75
N PHE A 101 -4.24 7.96 5.85
CA PHE A 101 -2.88 8.29 6.30
C PHE A 101 -1.84 7.96 5.22
N VAL A 102 -1.93 6.76 4.63
CA VAL A 102 -1.01 6.35 3.56
C VAL A 102 -1.15 7.25 2.34
N VAL A 103 -2.36 7.63 1.94
CA VAL A 103 -2.61 8.55 0.82
C VAL A 103 -1.85 9.86 1.02
N VAL A 104 -1.87 10.44 2.23
CA VAL A 104 -1.15 11.69 2.53
C VAL A 104 0.36 11.50 2.35
N VAL A 105 0.93 10.43 2.91
CA VAL A 105 2.38 10.15 2.80
C VAL A 105 2.80 9.97 1.34
N LEU A 106 2.03 9.20 0.57
CA LEU A 106 2.31 8.96 -0.85
C LEU A 106 2.16 10.23 -1.69
N GLY A 107 1.13 11.03 -1.42
CA GLY A 107 0.88 12.31 -2.08
C GLY A 107 2.01 13.30 -1.86
N ILE A 108 2.44 13.49 -0.60
CA ILE A 108 3.61 14.32 -0.27
C ILE A 108 4.84 13.81 -1.00
N THR A 109 5.06 12.49 -1.00
CA THR A 109 6.23 11.91 -1.66
C THR A 109 6.23 12.19 -3.16
N LEU A 110 5.10 12.06 -3.84
CA LEU A 110 4.96 12.38 -5.27
C LEU A 110 5.25 13.86 -5.57
N ILE A 111 4.79 14.78 -4.72
CA ILE A 111 5.07 16.20 -4.86
C ILE A 111 6.57 16.45 -4.72
N THR A 112 7.22 15.87 -3.70
CA THR A 112 8.67 16.04 -3.47
C THR A 112 9.56 15.34 -4.51
N LEU A 113 9.03 14.41 -5.29
CA LEU A 113 9.78 13.76 -6.38
C LEU A 113 9.81 14.61 -7.66
N ARG A 114 8.89 15.58 -7.80
CA ARG A 114 8.83 16.48 -8.95
C ARG A 114 9.57 17.80 -8.74
N SER A 115 9.87 18.15 -7.49
CA SER A 115 10.66 19.32 -7.08
C SER A 115 12.15 19.01 -7.07
#